data_AF-X1EYC0-F1
#
_entry.id   AF-X1EYC0-F1
#
_cell.length_a   1.000
_cell.length_b   1.000
_cell.length_c   1.000
_cell.angle_alpha   90.00
_cell.angle_beta   90.00
_cell.angle_gamma   90.00
#
_symmetry.space_group_name_H-M   'P 1'
#
loop_
_entity.id
_entity.type
_entity.pdbx_description
1 polymer ?
#
loop_
_entity_poly.entity_id
_entity_poly.type
_entity_poly.pdbx_seq_one_letter_code
_entity_poly.pdbx_strand_id
1 'polypeptide(L)' 'LILDNDIIMAHKMNEIALPPERGFPFALVAEEKWGYKWIKWITKIELSDDVNYRGYWESRGYANTGDLDKSFLDQSRR' A
#
# COMPACT_ATOMS: atom_id res chain seq x y z
N LEU A 1 -9.51 -4.25 -10.37
CA LEU A 1 -8.14 -4.05 -9.81
C LEU A 1 -8.10 -3.11 -8.61
N ILE A 2 -8.74 -1.93 -8.64
CA ILE A 2 -8.96 -1.11 -7.41
C ILE A 2 -10.42 -1.18 -6.96
N LEU A 3 -11.37 -1.19 -7.90
CA LEU A 3 -12.81 -1.23 -7.59
C LEU A 3 -13.31 -2.58 -7.04
N ASP A 4 -12.58 -3.65 -7.33
CA ASP A 4 -12.94 -5.02 -6.90
C ASP A 4 -12.27 -5.42 -5.59
N ASN A 5 -11.35 -4.59 -5.09
CA ASN A 5 -10.61 -4.85 -3.86
C ASN A 5 -11.06 -3.83 -2.80
N ASP A 6 -11.24 -4.28 -1.56
CA ASP A 6 -11.57 -3.41 -0.45
C ASP A 6 -10.33 -2.58 -0.04
N ILE A 7 -10.07 -1.51 -0.79
CA ILE A 7 -9.05 -0.51 -0.50
C ILE A 7 -9.71 0.70 0.15
N ILE A 8 -9.31 1.00 1.38
CA ILE A 8 -9.92 2.06 2.19
C ILE A 8 -8.89 3.15 2.45
N MET A 9 -9.33 4.41 2.33
CA MET A 9 -8.61 5.56 2.88
C MET A 9 -9.11 5.82 4.30
N ALA A 10 -8.41 5.28 5.28
CA ALA A 10 -8.76 5.41 6.68
C ALA A 10 -8.39 6.80 7.21
N HIS A 11 -9.33 7.42 7.93
CA HIS A 11 -9.09 8.64 8.73
C HIS A 11 -9.35 8.43 10.24
N LYS A 12 -9.87 7.26 10.60
CA LYS A 12 -10.17 6.82 11.97
C LYS A 12 -9.78 5.35 12.15
N MET A 13 -9.54 4.96 13.39
CA MET A 13 -9.30 3.59 13.82
C MET A 13 -9.98 3.40 15.18
N ASN A 14 -10.84 2.39 15.34
CA ASN A 14 -11.61 2.18 16.57
C ASN A 14 -12.41 3.43 17.00
N GLU A 15 -13.13 4.04 16.06
CA GLU A 15 -13.94 5.27 16.24
C GLU A 15 -13.16 6.54 16.64
N ILE A 16 -11.86 6.44 16.95
CA ILE A 16 -11.00 7.58 17.23
C ILE A 16 -10.24 8.01 15.98
N ALA A 17 -9.86 9.30 15.91
CA ALA A 17 -8.96 9.78 14.86
C ALA A 17 -7.67 8.95 14.86
N LEU A 18 -7.12 8.69 13.67
CA LEU A 18 -5.85 7.96 13.56
C LEU A 18 -4.78 8.63 14.43
N PRO A 19 -4.06 7.89 15.28
CA PRO A 19 -2.87 8.41 15.93
C PRO A 19 -1.82 8.82 14.89
N PRO A 20 -0.96 9.83 15.16
CA PRO A 20 0.11 10.23 14.25
C PRO A 20 0.99 9.06 13.81
N GLU A 21 1.32 8.12 14.70
CA GLU A 21 2.17 6.95 14.42
C GLU A 21 1.48 5.93 13.50
N ARG A 22 0.16 6.03 13.37
CA ARG A 22 -0.68 5.17 12.53
C ARG A 22 -1.02 5.80 11.18
N GLY A 23 -0.61 7.04 10.93
CA GLY A 23 -0.72 7.65 9.60
C GLY A 23 -1.68 8.83 9.50
N PHE A 24 -2.02 9.52 10.60
CA PHE A 24 -2.85 10.73 10.54
C PHE A 24 -2.33 11.75 9.49
N PRO A 25 -3.21 12.41 8.70
CA PRO A 25 -4.67 12.30 8.73
C PRO A 25 -5.23 11.11 7.95
N PHE A 26 -4.45 10.54 7.02
CA PHE A 26 -4.91 9.47 6.12
C PHE A 26 -3.90 8.34 5.98
N ALA A 27 -4.40 7.10 6.13
CA ALA A 27 -3.66 5.89 5.85
C ALA A 27 -4.42 5.02 4.84
N LEU A 28 -3.69 4.32 3.98
CA LEU A 28 -4.24 3.33 3.07
C LEU A 28 -4.34 1.99 3.79
N VAL A 29 -5.50 1.37 3.70
CA VAL A 29 -5.74 0.00 4.16
C VAL A 29 -6.01 -0.85 2.93
N ALA A 30 -5.22 -1.91 2.77
CA ALA A 30 -5.35 -2.87 1.68
C ALA A 30 -5.20 -4.28 2.28
N GLU A 31 -6.30 -4.84 2.78
CA GLU A 31 -6.29 -6.05 3.62
C GLU A 31 -5.62 -7.25 2.95
N GLU A 32 -5.75 -7.36 1.63
CA GLU A 32 -5.18 -8.45 0.84
C GLU A 32 -3.70 -8.24 0.46
N LYS A 33 -3.05 -7.19 1.00
CA LYS A 33 -1.69 -6.78 0.63
C LYS A 33 -0.75 -6.75 1.82
N TRP A 34 0.52 -7.04 1.55
CA TRP A 34 1.61 -6.87 2.51
C TRP A 34 1.67 -5.44 3.05
N GLY A 35 2.05 -5.29 4.32
CA GLY A 35 2.02 -4.03 5.04
C GLY A 35 2.84 -2.88 4.42
N TYR A 36 3.84 -3.15 3.56
CA TYR A 36 4.56 -2.08 2.85
C TYR A 36 3.69 -1.38 1.78
N LYS A 37 2.56 -1.98 1.38
CA LYS A 37 1.52 -1.37 0.56
C LYS A 37 0.49 -0.58 1.38
N TRP A 38 0.60 -0.53 2.70
CA TRP A 38 -0.28 0.27 3.58
C TRP A 38 0.37 1.63 3.83
N ILE A 39 0.16 2.56 2.89
CA ILE A 39 0.80 3.88 2.91
C ILE A 39 0.23 4.69 4.07
N LYS A 40 1.10 5.14 4.98
CA LYS A 40 0.77 6.09 6.04
C LYS A 40 1.09 7.52 5.59
N TRP A 41 0.43 8.50 6.20
CA TRP A 41 0.69 9.93 5.98
C TRP A 41 0.51 10.32 4.51
N ILE A 42 -0.60 9.90 3.90
CA ILE A 42 -0.87 10.19 2.49
C ILE A 42 -1.03 11.70 2.29
N THR A 43 -0.24 12.25 1.37
CA THR A 43 -0.32 13.67 0.95
C THR A 43 -0.67 13.84 -0.52
N LYS A 44 -0.47 12.81 -1.35
CA LYS A 44 -0.71 12.84 -2.79
C LYS A 44 -1.07 11.45 -3.30
N ILE A 45 -1.94 11.41 -4.31
CA ILE A 45 -2.23 10.22 -5.11
C ILE A 45 -1.94 10.57 -6.56
N GLU A 46 -1.22 9.69 -7.24
CA GLU A 46 -0.88 9.81 -8.65
C GLU A 46 -1.37 8.57 -9.40
N LEU A 47 -1.94 8.79 -10.58
CA LEU A 47 -2.36 7.71 -11.46
C LEU A 47 -1.31 7.54 -12.55
N SER A 48 -1.01 6.28 -12.88
CA SER A 48 -0.08 5.90 -13.94
C SER A 48 -0.71 4.77 -14.75
N ASP A 49 -0.51 4.81 -16.07
CA ASP A 49 -0.83 3.73 -17.00
C ASP A 49 0.36 2.78 -17.22
N ASP A 50 1.54 3.10 -16.69
CA ASP A 50 2.71 2.20 -16.69
C ASP A 50 2.51 1.04 -15.71
N VAL A 51 2.16 -0.12 -16.26
CA VAL A 51 2.00 -1.38 -15.52
C VAL A 51 3.27 -1.87 -14.82
N ASN A 52 4.44 -1.35 -15.20
CA ASN A 52 5.74 -1.68 -14.63
C ASN A 52 6.27 -0.62 -13.66
N TYR A 53 5.46 0.39 -13.32
CA TYR A 53 5.85 1.42 -12.37
C TYR A 53 6.34 0.79 -11.05
N ARG A 54 7.50 1.25 -10.58
CA ARG A 54 8.11 0.82 -9.32
C ARG A 54 8.28 2.01 -8.39
N GLY A 55 7.63 1.92 -7.22
CA GLY A 55 7.76 2.91 -6.16
C GLY A 55 9.00 2.70 -5.28
N TYR A 56 8.96 3.30 -4.10
CA TYR A 56 10.08 3.29 -3.16
C TYR A 56 10.46 1.86 -2.70
N TRP A 57 9.48 1.02 -2.37
CA TRP A 57 9.75 -0.35 -1.90
C TRP A 57 10.09 -1.28 -3.05
N GLU A 58 9.39 -1.16 -4.17
CA GLU A 58 9.54 -2.03 -5.34
C GLU A 58 10.89 -1.81 -6.02
N SER A 59 11.38 -0.57 -6.06
CA SER A 59 12.74 -0.27 -6.52
C SER A 59 13.81 -0.97 -5.67
N ARG A 60 13.53 -1.23 -4.38
CA ARG A 60 14.39 -1.93 -3.41
C ARG A 60 14.19 -3.44 -3.37
N GLY A 61 13.42 -4.01 -4.31
CA GLY A 61 13.28 -5.45 -4.46
C GLY A 61 12.04 -6.05 -3.78
N TYR A 62 11.10 -5.22 -3.34
CA TYR A 62 9.80 -5.71 -2.91
C TYR A 62 8.93 -6.03 -4.16
N ALA A 63 8.04 -7.00 -4.03
CA ALA A 63 7.17 -7.42 -5.12
C ALA A 63 6.21 -6.29 -5.54
N ASN A 64 5.95 -6.13 -6.85
CA ASN A 64 5.06 -5.05 -7.28
C ASN A 64 3.59 -5.31 -6.88
N THR A 65 3.14 -6.57 -6.89
CA THR A 65 1.74 -6.91 -6.58
C THR A 65 1.44 -6.88 -5.08
N GLY A 66 2.42 -7.25 -4.26
CA GLY A 66 2.31 -7.30 -2.80
C GLY A 66 1.25 -8.24 -2.26
N ASP A 67 0.92 -9.32 -2.99
CA ASP A 67 -0.08 -10.30 -2.57
C ASP A 67 0.40 -11.15 -1.38
N LEU A 68 -0.49 -11.41 -0.42
CA LEU A 68 -0.17 -12.16 0.80
C LEU A 68 0.15 -13.64 0.57
N ASP A 69 -0.33 -14.23 -0.53
CA ASP A 69 -0.05 -15.60 -0.95
C ASP A 69 1.30 -15.76 -1.67
N LYS A 70 2.02 -14.65 -1.89
CA LYS A 70 3.32 -14.60 -2.57
C LYS A 70 4.40 -14.03 -1.66
N SER A 71 5.65 -14.25 -2.08
CA SER A 71 6.82 -13.62 -1.44
C SER A 71 6.71 -12.10 -1.46
N PHE A 72 7.03 -11.46 -0.33
CA PHE A 72 7.12 -10.00 -0.26
C PHE A 72 8.29 -9.43 -1.06
N LEU A 73 9.32 -10.25 -1.35
CA LEU A 73 10.43 -9.92 -2.24
C LEU A 73 10.17 -10.36 -3.67
N ASP A 74 10.58 -9.52 -4.62
CA ASP A 74 10.59 -9.80 -6.05
C ASP A 74 11.61 -10.90 -6.38
N GLN A 75 11.10 -12.07 -6.75
CA GLN A 75 11.91 -13.25 -7.07
C GLN A 75 12.61 -13.15 -8.42
N SER A 76 12.24 -12.19 -9.28
CA SER A 76 12.89 -11.96 -10.58
C SER A 76 14.32 -11.39 -10.46
N ARG A 77 14.74 -11.01 -9.24
CA ARG A 77 16.07 -10.50 -8.93
C ARG A 77 17.03 -11.54 -8.34
N ARG A 78 16.70 -12.84 -8.44
CA ARG A 78 17.62 -13.94 -8.09
C ARG A 78 18.31 -14.52 -9.32
#